data_AF-A0A5A5T6N2-F1
#
_entry.id   AF-A0A5A5T6N2-F1
#
_cell.length_a   1.000
_cell.length_b   1.000
_cell.length_c   1.000
_cell.angle_alpha   90.00
_cell.angle_beta   90.00
_cell.angle_gamma   90.00
#
_symmetry.space_group_name_H-M   'P 1'
#
loop_
_entity.id
_entity.type
_entity.pdbx_description
1 polymer ?
#
loop_
_entity_poly.entity_id
_entity_poly.type
_entity_poly.pdbx_seq_one_letter_code
_entity_poly.pdbx_strand_id
1 'polypeptide(L)'
;MTTKASPSLTSLSEAQRTQALERFALLRPALEGQISQTQLARDQQIPLSTIQRWIKQYREKGLAGLANARRSDRDTSRRLSAEAITLRR
;
A
#
# COMPACT_ATOMS: atom_id res chain seq x y z
N MET A 1 -26.86 -13.51 12.96
CA MET A 1 -26.08 -13.01 11.81
C MET A 1 -25.06 -12.00 12.33
N THR A 2 -23.84 -12.40 12.67
CA THR A 2 -22.80 -11.49 13.17
C THR A 2 -22.05 -10.90 11.99
N THR A 3 -22.36 -9.66 11.64
CA THR A 3 -21.60 -8.88 10.66
C THR A 3 -20.14 -8.80 11.11
N LYS A 4 -19.25 -9.40 10.31
CA LYS A 4 -17.81 -9.34 10.45
C LYS A 4 -17.39 -7.87 10.42
N ALA A 5 -17.16 -7.28 11.59
CA ALA A 5 -16.65 -5.94 11.74
C ALA A 5 -15.28 -5.88 11.05
N SER A 6 -15.27 -5.40 9.81
CA SER A 6 -14.05 -4.95 9.15
C SER A 6 -13.46 -3.87 10.05
N PRO A 7 -12.14 -3.90 10.35
CA PRO A 7 -11.51 -2.94 11.26
C PRO A 7 -11.84 -1.54 10.75
N SER A 8 -12.77 -0.91 11.46
CA SER A 8 -13.39 0.33 11.04
C SER A 8 -12.35 1.42 11.24
N LEU A 9 -12.30 2.40 10.33
CA LEU A 9 -11.33 3.50 10.40
C LEU A 9 -11.27 4.18 11.78
N THR A 10 -12.31 4.04 12.61
CA THR A 10 -12.41 4.44 14.02
C THR A 10 -11.35 3.84 14.95
N SER A 11 -10.81 2.64 14.70
CA SER A 11 -9.75 2.03 15.52
C SER A 11 -8.33 2.47 15.15
N LEU A 12 -8.16 3.17 14.03
CA LEU A 12 -6.85 3.66 13.57
C LEU A 12 -6.51 4.98 14.24
N SER A 13 -5.22 5.21 14.51
CA SER A 13 -4.76 6.53 14.94
C SER A 13 -4.85 7.54 13.78
N GLU A 14 -4.89 8.83 14.10
CA GLU A 14 -4.91 9.89 13.09
C GLU A 14 -3.72 9.78 12.13
N ALA A 15 -2.51 9.51 12.64
CA ALA A 15 -1.33 9.25 11.82
C ALA A 15 -1.52 8.06 10.84
N GLN A 16 -2.18 6.99 11.26
CA GLN A 16 -2.48 5.84 10.40
C GLN A 16 -3.51 6.18 9.32
N ARG A 17 -4.49 7.03 9.64
CA ARG A 17 -5.47 7.54 8.66
C ARG A 17 -4.78 8.43 7.63
N THR A 18 -3.94 9.37 8.06
CA THR A 18 -3.17 10.24 7.17
C THR A 18 -2.30 9.41 6.23
N GLN A 19 -1.55 8.44 6.75
CA GLN A 19 -0.74 7.55 5.93
C GLN A 19 -1.56 6.72 4.93
N ALA A 20 -2.76 6.28 5.31
CA ALA A 20 -3.66 5.58 4.40
C ALA A 20 -4.15 6.49 3.27
N LEU A 21 -4.48 7.74 3.58
CA LEU A 21 -4.93 8.73 2.61
C LEU A 21 -3.82 9.13 1.64
N GLU A 22 -2.59 9.33 2.13
CA GLU A 22 -1.42 9.60 1.28
C GLU A 22 -1.19 8.45 0.29
N ARG A 23 -1.19 7.20 0.77
CA ARG A 23 -1.06 6.02 -0.10
C ARG A 23 -2.22 5.89 -1.08
N PHE A 24 -3.43 6.21 -0.65
CA PHE A 24 -4.59 6.20 -1.52
C PHE A 24 -4.47 7.23 -2.63
N ALA A 25 -4.02 8.45 -2.33
CA ALA A 25 -3.78 9.48 -3.32
C ALA A 25 -2.78 9.04 -4.39
N LEU A 26 -1.73 8.31 -4.01
CA LEU A 26 -0.77 7.72 -4.95
C LEU A 26 -1.39 6.62 -5.82
N LEU A 27 -2.24 5.77 -5.24
CA LEU A 27 -2.88 4.66 -5.95
C LEU A 27 -4.07 5.10 -6.80
N ARG A 28 -4.68 6.25 -6.50
CA ARG A 28 -5.90 6.73 -7.16
C ARG A 28 -5.82 6.68 -8.68
N PRO A 29 -4.75 7.19 -9.33
CA PRO A 29 -4.65 7.15 -10.79
C PRO A 29 -4.58 5.73 -11.36
N ALA A 30 -3.97 4.79 -10.63
CA ALA A 30 -3.91 3.38 -11.04
C ALA A 30 -5.22 2.61 -10.75
N LEU A 31 -5.99 3.05 -9.75
CA LEU A 31 -7.32 2.51 -9.44
C LEU A 31 -8.38 2.99 -10.44
N GLU A 32 -8.28 4.24 -10.87
CA GLU A 32 -9.15 4.86 -11.89
C GLU A 32 -8.76 4.45 -13.32
N GLY A 33 -7.66 3.70 -13.49
CA GLY A 33 -7.19 3.25 -14.80
C GLY A 33 -6.54 4.34 -15.66
N GLN A 34 -6.22 5.50 -15.07
CA GLN A 34 -5.54 6.60 -15.75
C GLN A 34 -4.09 6.24 -16.10
N ILE A 35 -3.41 5.50 -15.22
CA ILE A 35 -2.06 4.97 -15.44
C ILE A 35 -2.01 3.48 -15.12
N SER A 36 -1.09 2.76 -15.74
CA SER A 36 -0.86 1.35 -15.40
C SER A 36 -0.17 1.21 -14.04
N GLN A 37 -0.39 0.09 -13.35
CA GLN A 37 0.32 -0.23 -12.09
C GLN A 37 1.84 -0.22 -12.28
N THR A 38 2.31 -0.66 -13.45
CA THR A 38 3.72 -0.65 -13.84
C THR A 38 4.27 0.77 -13.98
N GLN A 39 3.49 1.69 -14.56
CA GLN A 39 3.86 3.10 -14.67
C GLN A 39 3.91 3.75 -13.28
N LEU A 40 2.88 3.54 -12.46
CA LEU A 40 2.86 4.04 -11.08
C LEU A 40 4.06 3.53 -10.27
N ALA A 41 4.42 2.26 -10.42
CA ALA A 41 5.57 1.65 -9.77
C ALA A 41 6.88 2.35 -10.16
N ARG A 42 7.04 2.71 -11.44
CA ARG A 42 8.22 3.44 -11.93
C ARG A 42 8.24 4.88 -11.42
N ASP A 43 7.12 5.60 -11.56
CA ASP A 43 7.00 7.02 -11.21
C ASP A 43 7.23 7.24 -9.72
N GLN A 44 6.75 6.32 -8.88
CA GLN A 44 6.92 6.39 -7.42
C GLN A 44 8.17 5.64 -6.93
N GLN A 45 8.92 4.98 -7.82
CA GLN A 45 10.03 4.09 -7.48
C GLN A 45 9.67 3.03 -6.43
N ILE A 46 8.42 2.55 -6.45
CA ILE A 46 7.90 1.51 -5.56
C ILE A 46 7.85 0.20 -6.34
N PRO A 47 8.29 -0.94 -5.76
CA PRO A 47 8.16 -2.24 -6.43
C PRO A 47 6.72 -2.55 -6.83
N LEU A 48 6.51 -3.05 -8.04
CA LEU A 48 5.18 -3.40 -8.56
C LEU A 48 4.42 -4.36 -7.63
N SER A 49 5.14 -5.30 -7.00
CA SER A 49 4.58 -6.22 -5.99
C SER A 49 3.99 -5.49 -4.77
N THR A 50 4.59 -4.36 -4.36
CA THR A 50 4.07 -3.52 -3.28
C THR A 50 2.81 -2.79 -3.70
N ILE A 51 2.79 -2.22 -4.91
CA ILE A 51 1.59 -1.59 -5.50
C ILE A 51 0.44 -2.60 -5.59
N GLN A 52 0.70 -3.79 -6.13
CA GLN A 52 -0.29 -4.89 -6.21
C GLN A 52 -0.79 -5.31 -4.84
N ARG A 53 0.10 -5.46 -3.85
CA ARG A 53 -0.27 -5.77 -2.47
C ARG A 53 -1.14 -4.68 -1.87
N TRP A 54 -0.83 -3.40 -2.09
CA TRP A 54 -1.64 -2.29 -1.60
C TRP A 54 -3.02 -2.26 -2.24
N ILE A 55 -3.12 -2.45 -3.57
CA ILE A 55 -4.39 -2.54 -4.28
C ILE A 55 -5.24 -3.69 -3.76
N LYS A 56 -4.63 -4.87 -3.55
CA LYS A 56 -5.32 -6.03 -2.96
C LYS A 56 -5.85 -5.72 -1.57
N GLN A 57 -5.03 -5.16 -0.69
CA GLN A 57 -5.46 -4.79 0.67
C GLN A 57 -6.55 -3.72 0.66
N TYR A 58 -6.49 -2.76 -0.26
CA TYR A 58 -7.53 -1.75 -0.43
C TYR A 58 -8.86 -2.38 -0.87
N ARG A 59 -8.84 -3.34 -1.80
CA ARG A 59 -10.04 -4.06 -2.24
C ARG A 59 -10.66 -4.90 -1.12
N GLU A 60 -9.83 -5.52 -0.26
CA GLU A 60 -10.30 -6.38 0.82
C GLU A 60 -10.73 -5.63 2.09
N LYS A 61 -10.05 -4.52 2.41
CA LYS A 61 -10.17 -3.83 3.72
C LYS A 61 -10.41 -2.32 3.60
N GLY A 62 -10.55 -1.78 2.40
CA GLY A 62 -10.64 -0.35 2.14
C GLY A 62 -9.39 0.42 2.59
N LEU A 63 -9.58 1.68 2.97
CA LEU A 63 -8.50 2.55 3.48
C LEU A 63 -7.77 1.95 4.70
N ALA A 64 -8.43 1.14 5.52
CA ALA A 64 -7.78 0.48 6.65
C ALA A 64 -6.70 -0.54 6.21
N GLY A 65 -6.82 -1.09 5.01
CA GLY A 65 -5.78 -1.94 4.40
C GLY A 65 -4.53 -1.17 3.97
N LEU A 66 -4.65 0.13 3.75
CA LEU A 66 -3.53 1.03 3.41
C LEU A 66 -2.89 1.64 4.66
N ALA A 67 -3.63 1.74 5.77
CA ALA A 67 -3.11 2.17 7.07
C ALA A 67 -2.15 1.13 7.69
N ASN A 68 -2.43 -0.16 7.50
CA ASN A 68 -1.68 -1.24 8.12
C ASN A 68 -0.43 -1.61 7.31
N ALA A 69 0.65 -0.86 7.56
CA ALA A 69 2.02 -1.28 7.27
C ALA A 69 2.72 -1.86 8.52
N ARG A 70 1.98 -2.37 9.51
CA ARG A 70 2.59 -3.21 10.55
C ARG A 70 3.12 -4.48 9.88
N ARG A 71 4.41 -4.44 9.59
CA ARG A 71 5.22 -5.54 9.06
C ARG A 71 5.06 -6.77 9.96
N SER A 72 4.66 -7.89 9.36
CA SER A 72 5.18 -9.23 9.74
C SER A 72 6.62 -9.43 9.26
N ASP A 73 7.21 -8.46 8.55
CA ASP A 73 8.64 -8.40 8.26
C ASP A 73 9.39 -7.75 9.42
N ARG A 74 9.57 -8.50 10.50
CA ARG A 74 10.56 -8.16 11.53
C ARG A 74 11.98 -8.58 11.14
N ASP A 75 12.26 -9.00 9.90
CA ASP A 75 13.60 -9.52 9.60
C ASP A 75 14.23 -9.21 8.22
N THR A 76 13.57 -8.72 7.17
CA THR A 76 14.32 -8.58 5.88
C THR A 76 13.90 -7.47 4.90
N SER A 77 13.65 -6.25 5.38
CA SER A 77 13.78 -5.08 4.49
C SER A 77 14.45 -3.92 5.21
N ARG A 78 15.78 -4.08 5.34
CA ARG A 78 16.72 -2.98 5.53
C ARG A 78 16.61 -2.06 4.31
N ARG A 79 16.37 -0.77 4.56
CA ARG A 79 16.64 0.39 3.67
C ARG A 79 16.04 0.34 2.25
N LEU A 80 15.10 1.23 1.97
CA LEU A 80 14.82 1.73 0.61
C LEU A 80 14.37 3.21 0.77
N SER A 81 15.18 4.10 1.35
CA SER A 81 16.23 4.89 0.67
C SER A 81 16.64 4.42 -0.72
N ALA A 82 16.17 5.15 -1.74
CA ALA A 82 16.83 5.61 -2.98
C ALA A 82 17.86 4.77 -3.78
N GLU A 83 18.32 3.60 -3.35
CA GLU A 83 19.22 2.73 -4.12
C GLU A 83 18.95 1.25 -3.80
N ALA A 84 18.36 0.51 -4.73
CA ALA A 84 18.41 -0.96 -4.75
C ALA A 84 18.25 -1.43 -6.20
N ILE A 85 19.35 -1.48 -6.94
CA ILE A 85 20.18 -2.67 -7.15
C ILE A 85 19.51 -3.67 -8.10
N THR A 86 20.00 -3.59 -9.33
CA THR A 86 20.16 -4.63 -10.35
C THR A 86 20.19 -6.07 -9.81
N LEU A 87 19.34 -6.95 -10.35
CA LEU A 87 19.64 -8.38 -10.55
C LEU A 87 18.54 -8.96 -11.46
N ARG A 88 18.73 -9.16 -12.77
CA ARG A 88 19.60 -10.13 -13.47
C ARG A 88 19.43 -11.56 -12.94
N ARG A 89 18.53 -12.35 -13.54
CA ARG A 89 18.86 -13.39 -14.53
C ARG A 89 17.58 -14.08 -15.00
#